data_AF-A0A4V0HYJ8-F1
#
_entry.id   AF-A0A4V0HYJ8-F1
#
_cell.length_a   1.000
_cell.length_b   1.000
_cell.length_c   1.000
_cell.angle_alpha   90.00
_cell.angle_beta   90.00
_cell.angle_gamma   90.00
#
_symmetry.space_group_name_H-M   'P 1'
#
loop_
_entity.id
_entity.type
_entity.pdbx_description
1 polymer ?
#
loop_
_entity_poly.entity_id
_entity_poly.type
_entity_poly.pdbx_seq_one_letter_code
_entity_poly.pdbx_strand_id
1 'polypeptide(L)' 'MPRPANEANTVRLNLAISPATNDRLDRLQTATDARSRLEVISRALAVYETLVSEHEGGAEIIVRKKGREQQLLLVPAGS' A
#
# COMPACT_ATOMS: atom_id res chain seq x y z
N MET A 1 -14.72 -36.59 12.27
CA MET A 1 -13.41 -35.99 12.55
C MET A 1 -13.54 -34.47 12.45
N PRO A 2 -13.18 -33.68 13.49
CA PRO A 2 -13.14 -32.23 13.35
C PRO A 2 -11.92 -31.83 12.52
N ARG A 3 -12.13 -30.91 11.58
CA ARG A 3 -11.09 -30.35 10.70
C ARG A 3 -10.07 -29.58 11.55
N PRO A 4 -8.75 -29.77 11.41
CA PRO A 4 -7.79 -28.91 12.09
C PRO A 4 -8.01 -27.49 11.59
N ALA A 5 -8.32 -26.58 12.52
CA ALA A 5 -8.34 -25.16 12.23
C ALA A 5 -6.92 -24.79 11.81
N ASN A 6 -6.74 -24.50 10.52
CA ASN A 6 -5.52 -23.89 10.05
C ASN A 6 -5.52 -22.51 10.70
N GLU A 7 -4.77 -22.36 11.80
CA GLU A 7 -4.55 -21.09 12.48
C GLU A 7 -3.80 -20.18 11.49
N ALA A 8 -4.55 -19.57 10.58
CA ALA A 8 -4.07 -18.45 9.82
C ALA A 8 -3.60 -17.42 10.85
N ASN A 9 -2.30 -17.20 10.89
CA ASN A 9 -1.60 -16.32 11.82
C ASN A 9 -2.05 -14.88 11.54
N THR A 10 -3.25 -14.56 12.03
CA THR A 10 -3.97 -13.33 11.75
C THR A 10 -3.77 -12.40 12.93
N VAL A 11 -3.31 -11.19 12.64
CA VAL A 11 -3.14 -10.15 13.66
C VAL A 11 -4.26 -9.15 13.49
N ARG A 12 -4.93 -8.78 14.59
CA ARG A 12 -5.92 -7.70 14.60
C ARG A 12 -5.20 -6.37 14.70
N LEU A 13 -5.44 -5.51 13.73
CA LEU A 13 -4.86 -4.17 13.68
C LEU A 13 -5.95 -3.14 13.99
N ASN A 14 -5.89 -2.55 15.19
CA ASN A 14 -6.76 -1.45 15.59
C ASN A 14 -6.03 -0.13 15.34
N LEU A 15 -6.50 0.66 14.36
CA LEU A 15 -5.88 1.93 14.00
C LEU A 15 -6.84 3.08 14.24
N ALA A 16 -6.34 4.12 14.92
CA ALA A 16 -6.96 5.43 14.91
C ALA A 16 -6.43 6.19 13.68
N ILE A 17 -7.31 6.49 12.72
CA ILE A 17 -6.96 7.23 11.51
C ILE A 17 -7.78 8.52 11.41
N SER A 18 -7.22 9.53 10.75
CA SER A 18 -7.95 10.77 10.48
C SER A 18 -9.13 10.50 9.53
N PRO A 19 -10.21 11.31 9.58
CA PRO A 19 -11.32 11.21 8.63
C PRO A 19 -10.84 11.28 7.17
N ALA A 20 -9.88 12.17 6.89
CA ALA A 20 -9.30 12.32 5.56
C ALA A 20 -8.57 11.06 5.08
N THR A 21 -7.90 10.33 5.98
CA THR A 21 -7.28 9.04 5.66
C THR A 21 -8.32 7.97 5.38
N ASN A 22 -9.40 7.93 6.19
CA ASN A 22 -10.50 7.00 5.96
C ASN A 22 -11.14 7.22 4.58
N ASP A 23 -11.44 8.48 4.23
CA ASP A 23 -12.02 8.82 2.93
C ASP A 23 -11.10 8.42 1.76
N ARG A 24 -9.78 8.53 1.93
CA ARG A 24 -8.82 8.07 0.92
C ARG A 24 -8.87 6.56 0.73
N LEU A 25 -8.97 5.79 1.82
CA LEU A 25 -9.11 4.33 1.74
C LEU A 25 -10.39 3.94 1.01
N ASP A 26 -11.50 4.61 1.31
CA ASP A 26 -12.79 4.35 0.65
C ASP A 26 -12.73 4.66 -0.85
N ARG A 27 -12.14 5.81 -1.24
CA ARG A 27 -11.94 6.15 -2.66
C ARG A 27 -11.04 5.15 -3.38
N LEU A 28 -9.95 4.72 -2.76
CA LEU A 28 -9.05 3.72 -3.34
C LEU A 28 -9.71 2.35 -3.47
N GLN A 29 -10.56 1.98 -2.50
CA GLN A 29 -11.32 0.74 -2.57
C GLN A 29 -12.22 0.72 -3.80
N THR A 30 -13.00 1.79 -4.02
CA THR A 30 -13.86 1.92 -5.20
C THR A 30 -13.06 2.01 -6.50
N ALA A 31 -12.00 2.82 -6.55
CA ALA A 31 -11.22 3.05 -7.77
C ALA A 31 -10.45 1.81 -8.24
N THR A 32 -10.12 0.89 -7.33
CA THR A 32 -9.34 -0.32 -7.62
C THR A 32 -10.16 -1.62 -7.53
N ASP A 33 -11.49 -1.47 -7.35
CA ASP A 33 -12.43 -2.58 -7.13
C ASP A 33 -11.93 -3.59 -6.09
N ALA A 34 -11.38 -3.07 -4.98
CA ALA A 34 -10.87 -3.91 -3.90
C ALA A 34 -12.02 -4.45 -3.05
N ARG A 35 -11.93 -5.71 -2.66
CA ARG A 35 -12.98 -6.43 -1.93
C ARG A 35 -13.13 -5.93 -0.49
N SER A 36 -12.08 -5.30 0.05
CA SER A 36 -12.08 -4.74 1.40
C SER A 36 -11.02 -3.64 1.56
N ARG A 37 -11.16 -2.84 2.62
CA ARG A 37 -10.13 -1.88 3.05
C ARG A 37 -8.79 -2.54 3.38
N LEU A 38 -8.82 -3.77 3.93
CA LEU A 38 -7.59 -4.53 4.19
C LEU A 38 -6.84 -4.82 2.89
N GLU A 39 -7.55 -5.20 1.83
CA GLU A 39 -6.94 -5.42 0.52
C GLU A 39 -6.33 -4.14 -0.05
N VAL A 40 -6.97 -2.98 0.14
CA VAL A 40 -6.39 -1.68 -0.23
C VAL A 40 -5.08 -1.44 0.51
N ILE A 41 -5.05 -1.68 1.83
CA ILE A 41 -3.85 -1.52 2.65
C ILE A 41 -2.76 -2.50 2.20
N SER A 42 -3.07 -3.77 1.98
CA SER A 42 -2.11 -4.78 1.49
C SER A 42 -1.52 -4.39 0.14
N ARG A 43 -2.36 -3.95 -0.81
CA ARG A 43 -1.89 -3.48 -2.13
C ARG A 43 -1.00 -2.25 -2.00
N ALA A 44 -1.36 -1.29 -1.14
CA ALA A 44 -0.56 -0.09 -0.90
C ALA A 44 0.80 -0.42 -0.28
N LEU A 45 0.85 -1.35 0.67
CA LEU A 45 2.09 -1.82 1.28
C LEU A 45 3.01 -2.47 0.24
N ALA A 46 2.51 -3.39 -0.58
CA ALA A 46 3.31 -4.06 -1.60
C ALA A 46 3.91 -3.07 -2.63
N VAL A 47 3.13 -2.06 -3.03
CA VAL A 47 3.64 -0.99 -3.90
C VAL A 47 4.73 -0.19 -3.19
N TYR A 48 4.51 0.20 -1.94
CA TYR A 48 5.51 0.97 -1.17
C TYR A 48 6.81 0.17 -0.97
N GLU A 49 6.73 -1.11 -0.60
CA GLU A 49 7.88 -2.01 -0.46
C GLU A 49 8.68 -2.11 -1.76
N THR A 50 7.99 -2.26 -2.90
CA THR A 50 8.64 -2.31 -4.21
C THR A 50 9.40 -1.00 -4.48
N LEU A 51 8.73 0.14 -4.27
CA LEU A 51 9.34 1.45 -4.50
C LEU A 51 10.57 1.66 -3.59
N VAL A 52 10.48 1.31 -2.31
CA VAL A 52 11.61 1.41 -1.37
C VAL A 52 12.76 0.51 -1.81
N SER A 53 12.49 -0.75 -2.19
CA SER A 53 13.53 -1.68 -2.64
C SER A 53 14.25 -1.19 -3.90
N GLU A 54 13.53 -0.63 -4.87
CA GLU A 54 14.13 -0.06 -6.08
C GLU A 54 15.01 1.15 -5.74
N HIS A 55 14.52 2.02 -4.85
CA HIS A 55 15.28 3.20 -4.41
C HIS A 55 16.55 2.83 -3.64
N GLU A 56 16.49 1.86 -2.73
CA GLU A 56 17.65 1.34 -1.99
C GLU A 56 18.66 0.66 -2.93
N GLY A 57 18.18 0.05 -4.02
CA GLY A 57 19.02 -0.46 -5.10
C GLY A 57 19.67 0.62 -5.98
N GLY A 58 19.41 1.90 -5.71
CA GLY A 58 19.93 3.03 -6.47
C GLY A 58 19.15 3.35 -7.75
N ALA A 59 17.97 2.75 -7.94
CA ALA A 59 17.14 3.05 -9.10
C ALA A 59 16.42 4.39 -8.97
N GLU A 60 16.24 5.07 -10.10
CA GLU A 60 15.37 6.24 -10.19
C GLU A 60 13.94 5.81 -10.52
N ILE A 61 12.98 6.24 -9.70
CA ILE A 61 11.57 5.96 -9.96
C ILE A 61 11.01 7.07 -10.84
N ILE A 62 10.57 6.72 -12.05
CA ILE A 62 10.02 7.67 -13.02
C ILE A 62 8.53 7.41 -13.26
N VAL A 63 7.70 8.43 -13.09
CA VAL A 63 6.30 8.42 -13.50
C VAL A 63 6.19 9.08 -14.88
N ARG A 64 5.77 8.29 -15.89
CA ARG A 64 5.57 8.77 -17.26
C ARG A 64 4.08 9.01 -17.54
N LYS A 65 3.72 10.23 -17.95
CA LYS A 65 2.35 10.61 -18.32
C LYS A 65 2.32 11.43 -19.60
N LYS A 66 1.67 10.92 -20.65
CA LYS A 66 1.52 11.59 -21.97
C LYS A 66 2.85 12.15 -22.51
N GLY A 67 3.92 11.36 -22.42
CA GLY A 67 5.26 11.76 -22.88
C GLY A 67 6.03 12.69 -21.94
N ARG A 68 5.47 13.11 -20.80
CA ARG A 68 6.20 13.79 -19.74
C ARG A 68 6.70 12.78 -18.73
N GLU A 69 7.92 12.96 -18.27
CA GLU A 69 8.54 12.16 -17.21
C GLU A 69 8.70 13.04 -15.97
N GLN A 70 8.38 12.46 -14.82
CA GLN A 70 8.60 13.09 -13.53
C GLN A 70 9.25 12.06 -12.60
N GLN A 71 10.37 12.43 -12.00
CA GLN A 71 10.99 11.62 -10.96
C GLN A 71 10.14 11.65 -9.70
N LEU A 72 9.85 10.48 -9.15
CA LEU A 72 9.21 10.32 -7.86
C LEU A 72 10.32 10.20 -6.81
N LEU A 73 10.41 11.20 -5.94
CA LEU A 73 11.31 11.15 -4.79
C LEU A 73 10.61 10.44 -3.63
N LEU A 74 11.17 9.31 -3.19
CA LEU A 74 10.84 8.73 -1.91
C LEU A 74 11.64 9.48 -0.85
N VAL A 75 10.97 10.25 -0.01
CA VAL A 75 11.62 10.82 1.18
C VAL A 75 11.61 9.72 2.25
N PRO A 76 12.76 9.17 2.66
CA PRO A 76 12.79 8.26 3.81
C PRO A 76 12.27 9.01 5.03
N ALA A 77 11.42 8.36 5.82
CA ALA A 77 10.95 8.91 7.09
C ALA A 77 12.12 8.90 8.09
N GLY A 78 12.94 9.96 8.08
CA GLY A 78 14.07 10.11 8.98
C GLY A 78 15.14 11.06 8.45
N SER A 79 14.87 12.37 8.53
CA SER A 79 15.87 13.44 8.57
C SER A 79 15.64 14.29 9.81
#